data_AF-A0A099P0B0-F1
#
_entry.id   AF-A0A099P0B0-F1
#
_cell.length_a   1.000
_cell.length_b   1.000
_cell.length_c   1.000
_cell.angle_alpha   90.00
_cell.angle_beta   90.00
_cell.angle_gamma   90.00
#
_symmetry.space_group_name_H-M   'P 1'
#
loop_
_entity.id
_entity.type
_entity.pdbx_description
1 polymer ?
#
loop_
_entity_poly.entity_id
_entity_poly.type
_entity_poly.pdbx_seq_one_letter_code
_entity_poly.pdbx_strand_id
1 'polypeptide(L)'
;MDQLSYSDSKTIKQHIMLPQLPPKPETLSPLPAEKQGISADHCEIITNIPPDLPFPTLHPEYATDFFKNKYGGALPSVPMPDYIEWLPNPKIKEFLNNQRLLDGYIREIYRPEFQEIEEHINQIGVQQKEAAAKILEKYIEPETGILAVLRENESKICEYHDKLKEFDQAQIEMYESLQELSKSGILEIYQKRIHDNERECQNILKKIDKDEKLTDSQLQELLSEYGHIREKWHLNNLYVSSIRSGKIKGL
;
A
#
# COMPACT_ATOMS: atom_id res chain seq x y z
N MET A 1 9.62 8.69 53.76
CA MET A 1 10.79 9.42 53.23
C MET A 1 11.66 8.41 52.51
N ASP A 2 11.34 8.26 51.23
CA ASP A 2 12.19 8.08 50.05
C ASP A 2 13.39 7.13 50.13
N GLN A 3 13.11 5.93 49.62
CA GLN A 3 14.08 5.07 48.93
C GLN A 3 14.37 5.68 47.55
N LEU A 4 15.62 5.73 47.12
CA LEU A 4 15.97 5.63 45.69
C LEU A 4 17.31 4.89 45.56
N SER A 5 17.14 3.63 45.16
CA SER A 5 18.17 2.65 44.81
C SER A 5 18.85 3.04 43.49
N TYR A 6 20.17 2.99 43.49
CA TYR A 6 21.01 2.94 42.30
C TYR A 6 20.75 1.63 41.56
N SER A 7 20.37 1.69 40.28
CA SER A 7 20.37 0.53 39.40
C SER A 7 20.54 0.94 37.93
N ASP A 8 21.69 0.54 37.39
CA ASP A 8 21.95 0.11 36.02
C ASP A 8 21.70 1.05 34.83
N SER A 9 22.84 1.61 34.41
CA SER A 9 23.14 2.11 33.08
C SER A 9 22.84 1.06 32.00
N LYS A 10 21.65 1.13 31.41
CA LYS A 10 21.40 0.53 30.09
C LYS A 10 21.82 1.51 29.00
N THR A 11 22.91 1.16 28.35
CA THR A 11 23.41 1.71 27.09
C THR A 11 22.29 1.78 26.05
N ILE A 12 21.72 2.96 25.85
CA ILE A 12 20.86 3.25 24.70
C ILE A 12 21.79 3.35 23.49
N LYS A 13 21.94 2.25 22.75
CA LYS A 13 22.47 2.30 21.39
C LYS A 13 21.47 3.08 20.55
N GLN A 14 21.75 4.36 20.33
CA GLN A 14 21.09 5.15 19.29
C GLN A 14 21.46 4.51 17.94
N HIS A 15 20.55 3.69 17.40
CA HIS A 15 20.59 3.33 16.00
C HIS A 15 20.26 4.60 15.21
N ILE A 16 21.29 5.27 14.71
CA ILE A 16 21.17 6.29 13.68
C ILE A 16 20.68 5.56 12.42
N MET A 17 19.37 5.57 12.20
CA MET A 17 18.76 5.13 10.95
C MET A 17 19.01 6.23 9.92
N LEU A 18 20.04 6.04 9.08
CA LEU A 18 20.20 6.79 7.84
C LEU A 18 18.97 6.51 6.95
N PRO A 19 18.38 7.52 6.29
CA PRO A 19 17.23 7.30 5.40
C PRO A 19 17.63 6.38 4.25
N GLN A 20 16.98 5.21 4.14
CA GLN A 20 17.17 4.30 3.01
C GLN A 20 16.36 4.79 1.80
N LEU A 21 17.04 4.94 0.67
CA LEU A 21 16.43 5.19 -0.64
C LEU A 21 15.49 4.02 -1.01
N PRO A 22 14.35 4.29 -1.67
CA PRO A 22 13.44 3.23 -2.09
C PRO A 22 14.08 2.31 -3.13
N PRO A 23 13.81 0.99 -3.10
CA PRO A 23 14.33 0.05 -4.07
C PRO A 23 13.75 0.29 -5.47
N LYS A 24 14.60 0.05 -6.47
CA LYS A 24 14.29 0.20 -7.90
C LYS A 24 13.14 -0.75 -8.29
N PRO A 25 12.13 -0.29 -9.06
CA PRO A 25 10.98 -1.12 -9.42
C PRO A 25 11.43 -2.33 -10.25
N GLU A 26 11.08 -3.53 -9.79
CA GLU A 26 11.24 -4.77 -10.53
C GLU A 26 10.34 -4.74 -11.76
N THR A 27 10.95 -5.04 -12.91
CA THR A 27 10.29 -5.19 -14.20
C THR A 27 9.14 -6.19 -14.09
N LEU A 28 7.92 -5.69 -14.33
CA LEU A 28 6.69 -6.48 -14.47
C LEU A 28 6.92 -7.62 -15.48
N SER A 29 6.82 -8.86 -14.99
CA SER A 29 6.71 -10.04 -15.84
C SER A 29 5.32 -10.07 -16.48
N PRO A 30 5.19 -10.43 -17.78
CA PRO A 30 3.90 -10.44 -18.45
C PRO A 30 3.01 -11.58 -17.94
N LEU A 31 1.74 -11.26 -17.66
CA LEU A 31 0.71 -12.26 -17.38
C LEU A 31 0.56 -13.24 -18.55
N PRO A 32 0.38 -14.55 -18.32
CA PRO A 32 0.04 -15.49 -19.37
C PRO A 32 -1.39 -15.24 -19.86
N ALA A 33 -1.54 -15.24 -21.18
CA ALA A 33 -2.80 -15.06 -21.90
C ALA A 33 -3.83 -16.14 -21.54
N GLU A 34 -5.03 -15.69 -21.17
CA GLU A 34 -6.24 -16.51 -21.06
C GLU A 34 -6.51 -17.26 -22.37
N LYS A 35 -6.52 -18.60 -22.31
CA LYS A 35 -7.19 -19.41 -23.31
C LYS A 35 -8.66 -19.51 -22.91
N GLN A 36 -9.48 -18.68 -23.55
CA GLN A 36 -10.93 -18.87 -23.57
C GLN A 36 -11.25 -20.16 -24.33
N GLY A 37 -11.80 -21.11 -23.60
CA GLY A 37 -12.35 -22.36 -24.11
C GLY A 37 -13.32 -22.90 -23.07
N ILE A 38 -14.51 -22.30 -22.99
CA ILE A 38 -15.60 -22.82 -22.15
C ILE A 38 -16.11 -24.08 -22.84
N SER A 39 -15.59 -25.24 -22.44
CA SER A 39 -16.28 -26.51 -22.64
C SER A 39 -17.25 -26.68 -21.48
N ALA A 40 -18.54 -26.77 -21.79
CA ALA A 40 -19.50 -27.38 -20.88
C ALA A 40 -19.05 -28.83 -20.56
N ASP A 41 -19.40 -29.33 -19.39
CA ASP A 41 -19.18 -30.70 -18.87
C ASP A 41 -17.92 -30.99 -18.03
N HIS A 42 -17.25 -29.99 -17.45
CA HIS A 42 -16.33 -30.24 -16.32
C HIS A 42 -16.82 -29.54 -15.06
N CYS A 43 -17.58 -30.27 -14.23
CA CYS A 43 -17.65 -29.96 -12.81
C CYS A 43 -16.31 -30.42 -12.20
N GLU A 44 -15.33 -29.52 -12.15
CA GLU A 44 -14.12 -29.77 -11.37
C GLU A 44 -14.51 -29.90 -9.90
N ILE A 45 -14.23 -31.08 -9.32
CA ILE A 45 -14.39 -31.29 -7.88
C ILE A 45 -13.30 -30.45 -7.21
N ILE A 46 -13.69 -29.32 -6.63
CA ILE A 46 -12.80 -28.49 -5.83
C ILE A 46 -12.51 -29.27 -4.54
N THR A 47 -11.38 -29.96 -4.50
CA THR A 47 -10.96 -30.80 -3.36
C THR A 47 -10.36 -30.00 -2.20
N ASN A 48 -9.98 -28.75 -2.45
CA ASN A 48 -9.40 -27.85 -1.46
C ASN A 48 -10.42 -26.78 -1.06
N ILE A 49 -11.36 -27.17 -0.20
CA ILE A 49 -12.30 -26.26 0.43
C ILE A 49 -11.56 -25.56 1.58
N PRO A 50 -11.47 -24.21 1.60
CA PRO A 50 -10.88 -23.48 2.73
C PRO A 50 -11.59 -23.86 4.04
N PRO A 51 -10.86 -24.04 5.15
CA PRO A 51 -11.43 -24.56 6.39
C PRO A 51 -12.46 -23.63 7.06
N ASP A 52 -12.41 -22.32 6.77
CA ASP A 52 -13.22 -21.30 7.43
C ASP A 52 -14.26 -20.66 6.49
N LEU A 53 -15.02 -21.49 5.76
CA LEU A 53 -16.15 -20.98 5.01
C LEU A 53 -17.34 -20.71 5.94
N PRO A 54 -18.00 -19.55 5.82
CA PRO A 54 -19.15 -19.19 6.66
C PRO A 54 -20.46 -19.90 6.22
N PHE A 55 -20.37 -20.94 5.39
CA PHE A 55 -21.49 -21.70 4.87
C PHE A 55 -21.13 -23.18 4.70
N PRO A 56 -22.12 -24.09 4.79
CA PRO A 56 -21.88 -25.51 4.63
C PRO A 56 -21.49 -25.85 3.19
N THR A 57 -20.61 -26.83 3.04
CA THR A 57 -20.19 -27.37 1.75
C THR A 57 -20.52 -28.86 1.68
N LEU A 58 -20.80 -29.33 0.47
CA LEU A 58 -21.04 -30.76 0.22
C LEU A 58 -19.70 -31.44 -0.04
N HIS A 59 -19.42 -32.48 0.73
CA HIS A 59 -18.27 -33.34 0.46
C HIS A 59 -18.51 -34.12 -0.84
N PRO A 60 -17.48 -34.40 -1.66
CA PRO A 60 -17.63 -35.14 -2.91
C PRO A 60 -18.25 -36.54 -2.72
N GLU A 61 -18.03 -37.15 -1.55
CA GLU A 61 -18.56 -38.48 -1.21
C GLU A 61 -19.91 -38.43 -0.46
N TYR A 62 -20.55 -37.24 -0.36
CA TYR A 62 -21.77 -37.03 0.42
C TYR A 62 -22.87 -38.05 0.12
N ALA A 63 -23.13 -38.33 -1.16
CA ALA A 63 -24.15 -39.30 -1.55
C ALA A 63 -23.78 -40.73 -1.11
N THR A 64 -22.51 -41.11 -1.25
CA THR A 64 -22.01 -42.42 -0.83
C THR A 64 -22.10 -42.58 0.69
N ASP A 65 -21.74 -41.55 1.44
CA ASP A 65 -21.83 -41.54 2.90
C ASP A 65 -23.28 -41.57 3.37
N PHE A 66 -24.17 -40.85 2.69
CA PHE A 66 -25.61 -40.90 2.97
C PHE A 66 -26.15 -42.33 2.88
N PHE A 67 -25.86 -43.05 1.79
CA PHE A 67 -26.28 -44.44 1.63
C PHE A 67 -25.60 -45.36 2.65
N LYS A 68 -24.29 -45.24 2.89
CA LYS A 68 -23.61 -46.04 3.93
C LYS A 68 -24.22 -45.81 5.31
N ASN A 69 -24.46 -44.56 5.70
CA ASN A 69 -25.02 -44.23 7.01
C ASN A 69 -26.45 -44.75 7.18
N LYS A 70 -27.29 -44.61 6.14
CA LYS A 70 -28.68 -45.08 6.16
C LYS A 70 -28.79 -46.61 6.21
N TYR A 71 -27.80 -47.31 5.65
CA TYR A 71 -27.79 -48.78 5.52
C TYR A 71 -26.69 -49.49 6.35
N GLY A 72 -26.16 -48.86 7.40
CA GLY A 72 -25.32 -49.52 8.41
C GLY A 72 -23.85 -49.78 8.01
N GLY A 73 -23.28 -48.92 7.18
CA GLY A 73 -21.85 -48.92 6.80
C GLY A 73 -21.53 -49.63 5.48
N ALA A 74 -22.50 -50.33 4.88
CA ALA A 74 -22.39 -50.96 3.56
C ALA A 74 -23.33 -50.29 2.56
N LEU A 75 -22.98 -50.36 1.27
CA LEU A 75 -23.91 -49.99 0.20
C LEU A 75 -25.11 -50.96 0.23
N PRO A 76 -26.34 -50.46 0.07
CA PRO A 76 -27.51 -51.31 0.13
C PRO A 76 -27.46 -52.36 -0.99
N SER A 77 -27.82 -53.59 -0.64
CA SER A 77 -28.02 -54.64 -1.64
C SER A 77 -29.22 -54.27 -2.50
N VAL A 78 -29.00 -54.06 -3.80
CA VAL A 78 -30.07 -53.74 -4.74
C VAL A 78 -30.92 -55.00 -4.95
N PRO A 79 -32.22 -55.01 -4.58
CA PRO A 79 -33.08 -56.15 -4.85
C PRO A 79 -33.23 -56.34 -6.36
N MET A 80 -33.32 -57.58 -6.81
CA MET A 80 -33.64 -57.87 -8.21
C MET A 80 -35.14 -57.69 -8.45
N PRO A 81 -35.56 -57.29 -9.67
CA PRO A 81 -36.97 -57.18 -10.00
C PRO A 81 -37.64 -58.57 -9.97
N ASP A 82 -38.83 -58.67 -9.37
CA ASP A 82 -39.55 -59.95 -9.21
C ASP A 82 -39.84 -60.67 -10.53
N TYR A 83 -39.96 -59.92 -11.63
CA TYR A 83 -40.20 -60.46 -12.97
C TYR A 83 -38.93 -60.96 -13.68
N ILE A 84 -37.75 -60.86 -13.07
CA ILE A 84 -36.49 -61.23 -13.72
C ILE A 84 -36.41 -62.73 -13.99
N GLU A 85 -37.02 -63.55 -13.14
CA GLU A 85 -37.10 -65.00 -13.31
C GLU A 85 -38.00 -65.40 -14.50
N TRP A 86 -38.82 -64.48 -14.98
CA TRP A 86 -39.81 -64.70 -16.05
C TRP A 86 -39.27 -64.22 -17.41
N LEU A 87 -38.09 -63.58 -17.41
CA LEU A 87 -37.45 -63.06 -18.62
C LEU A 87 -36.54 -64.11 -19.26
N PRO A 88 -36.55 -64.24 -20.60
CA PRO A 88 -35.58 -65.09 -21.29
C PRO A 88 -34.17 -64.52 -21.15
N ASN A 89 -33.17 -65.38 -20.98
CA ASN A 89 -31.74 -65.06 -20.87
C ASN A 89 -31.22 -63.90 -21.77
N PRO A 90 -31.57 -63.81 -23.07
CA PRO A 90 -31.15 -62.69 -23.91
C PRO A 90 -31.66 -61.32 -23.41
N LYS A 91 -32.87 -61.24 -22.85
CA LYS A 91 -33.44 -60.00 -22.30
C LYS A 91 -32.83 -59.62 -20.96
N ILE A 92 -32.46 -60.61 -20.14
CA ILE A 92 -31.69 -60.38 -18.91
C ILE A 92 -30.32 -59.79 -19.25
N LYS A 93 -29.63 -60.34 -20.26
CA LYS A 93 -28.36 -59.77 -20.74
C LYS A 93 -28.53 -58.36 -21.31
N GLU A 94 -29.61 -58.10 -22.03
CA GLU A 94 -29.93 -56.75 -22.55
C GLU A 94 -30.13 -55.74 -21.41
N PHE A 95 -30.84 -56.13 -20.34
CA PHE A 95 -31.02 -55.30 -19.15
C PHE A 95 -29.70 -55.02 -18.43
N LEU A 96 -28.90 -56.06 -18.15
CA LEU A 96 -27.61 -55.93 -17.44
C LEU A 96 -26.57 -55.13 -18.23
N ASN A 97 -26.62 -55.16 -19.56
CA ASN A 97 -25.68 -54.41 -20.41
C ASN A 97 -26.18 -53.00 -20.73
N ASN A 98 -27.41 -52.63 -20.35
CA ASN A 98 -27.98 -51.33 -20.62
C ASN A 98 -27.94 -50.46 -19.36
N GLN A 99 -26.89 -49.64 -19.28
CA GLN A 99 -26.64 -48.75 -18.14
C GLN A 99 -27.81 -47.81 -17.85
N ARG A 100 -28.50 -47.29 -18.87
CA ARG A 100 -29.65 -46.40 -18.69
C ARG A 100 -30.84 -47.10 -18.01
N LEU A 101 -31.05 -48.38 -18.29
CA LEU A 101 -32.11 -49.17 -17.66
C LEU A 101 -31.76 -49.50 -16.20
N LEU A 102 -30.49 -49.84 -15.93
CA LEU A 102 -29.99 -50.05 -14.58
C LEU A 102 -30.11 -48.78 -13.74
N ASP A 103 -29.67 -47.64 -14.27
CA ASP A 103 -29.77 -46.34 -13.60
C ASP A 103 -31.23 -45.96 -13.31
N GLY A 104 -32.12 -46.19 -14.28
CA GLY A 104 -33.56 -45.96 -14.11
C GLY A 104 -34.17 -46.85 -13.03
N TYR A 105 -33.78 -48.13 -12.99
CA TYR A 105 -34.26 -49.08 -11.98
C TYR A 105 -33.77 -48.72 -10.57
N ILE A 106 -32.49 -48.39 -10.43
CA ILE A 106 -31.90 -47.96 -9.15
C ILE A 106 -32.57 -46.66 -8.67
N ARG A 107 -32.77 -45.69 -9.56
CA ARG A 107 -33.49 -44.44 -9.23
C ARG A 107 -34.93 -44.68 -8.81
N GLU A 108 -35.58 -45.70 -9.34
CA GLU A 108 -36.96 -46.03 -8.97
C GLU A 108 -37.05 -46.67 -7.59
N ILE A 109 -36.17 -47.65 -7.30
CA ILE A 109 -36.12 -48.31 -5.99
C ILE A 109 -35.77 -47.32 -4.89
N TYR A 110 -34.73 -46.50 -5.11
CA TYR A 110 -34.23 -45.56 -4.12
C TYR A 110 -34.75 -44.14 -4.35
N ARG A 111 -35.91 -44.00 -5.01
CA ARG A 111 -36.54 -42.70 -5.27
C ARG A 111 -36.64 -41.83 -4.01
N PRO A 112 -37.09 -42.31 -2.84
CA PRO A 112 -37.20 -41.45 -1.66
C PRO A 112 -35.83 -40.97 -1.16
N GLU A 113 -34.78 -41.80 -1.23
CA GLU A 113 -33.41 -41.39 -0.90
C GLU A 113 -32.88 -40.32 -1.85
N PHE A 114 -33.12 -40.47 -3.16
CA PHE A 114 -32.71 -39.46 -4.14
C PHE A 114 -33.43 -38.13 -3.91
N GLN A 115 -34.71 -38.16 -3.56
CA GLN A 115 -35.47 -36.96 -3.20
C GLN A 115 -34.92 -36.30 -1.93
N GLU A 116 -34.60 -37.08 -0.90
CA GLU A 116 -34.02 -36.56 0.35
C GLU A 116 -32.64 -35.91 0.11
N ILE A 117 -31.81 -36.53 -0.72
CA ILE A 117 -30.53 -35.95 -1.15
C ILE A 117 -30.76 -34.64 -1.92
N GLU A 118 -31.69 -34.62 -2.87
CA GLU A 118 -31.99 -33.43 -3.68
C GLU A 118 -32.52 -32.28 -2.83
N GLU A 119 -33.44 -32.55 -1.90
CA GLU A 119 -33.95 -31.57 -0.95
C GLU A 119 -32.84 -30.98 -0.08
N HIS A 120 -31.94 -31.83 0.44
CA HIS A 120 -30.83 -31.36 1.26
C HIS A 120 -29.82 -30.53 0.45
N ILE A 121 -29.49 -30.94 -0.77
CA ILE A 121 -28.64 -30.15 -1.69
C ILE A 121 -29.28 -28.78 -1.95
N ASN A 122 -30.58 -28.73 -2.20
CA ASN A 122 -31.30 -27.48 -2.43
C ASN A 122 -31.27 -26.58 -1.19
N GLN A 123 -31.46 -27.14 0.01
CA GLN A 123 -31.36 -26.39 1.28
C GLN A 123 -29.97 -25.78 1.47
N ILE A 124 -28.91 -26.56 1.24
CA ILE A 124 -27.52 -26.06 1.30
C ILE A 124 -27.33 -24.94 0.27
N GLY A 125 -27.84 -25.11 -0.95
CA GLY A 125 -27.77 -24.08 -1.99
C GLY A 125 -28.46 -22.77 -1.57
N VAL A 126 -29.59 -22.84 -0.86
CA VAL A 126 -30.25 -21.65 -0.30
C VAL A 126 -29.39 -20.99 0.77
N GLN A 127 -28.84 -21.77 1.71
CA GLN A 127 -27.98 -21.24 2.78
C GLN A 127 -26.71 -20.59 2.22
N GLN A 128 -26.11 -21.18 1.19
CA GLN A 128 -24.94 -20.60 0.51
C GLN A 128 -25.28 -19.26 -0.16
N LYS A 129 -26.45 -19.15 -0.82
CA LYS A 129 -26.93 -17.89 -1.40
C LYS A 129 -27.14 -16.81 -0.34
N GLU A 130 -27.77 -17.17 0.78
CA GLU A 130 -27.98 -16.24 1.89
C GLU A 130 -26.67 -15.77 2.54
N ALA A 131 -25.72 -16.70 2.75
CA ALA A 131 -24.41 -16.36 3.27
C ALA A 131 -23.64 -15.44 2.33
N ALA A 132 -23.65 -15.74 1.02
CA ALA A 132 -23.03 -14.88 0.01
C ALA A 132 -23.64 -13.47 0.00
N ALA A 133 -24.97 -13.36 0.11
CA ALA A 133 -25.66 -12.08 0.18
C ALA A 133 -25.23 -11.26 1.42
N LYS A 134 -25.17 -11.89 2.60
CA LYS A 134 -24.72 -11.23 3.84
C LYS A 134 -23.26 -10.77 3.79
N ILE A 135 -22.38 -11.57 3.18
CA ILE A 135 -20.97 -11.19 3.00
C ILE A 135 -20.87 -9.98 2.06
N LEU A 136 -21.63 -10.01 0.97
CA LEU A 136 -21.67 -8.91 0.00
C LEU A 136 -22.20 -7.62 0.65
N GLU A 137 -23.25 -7.71 1.46
CA GLU A 137 -23.81 -6.60 2.22
C GLU A 137 -22.76 -5.99 3.15
N LYS A 138 -22.09 -6.82 3.97
CA LYS A 138 -21.01 -6.36 4.86
C LYS A 138 -19.82 -5.74 4.11
N TYR A 139 -19.58 -6.17 2.87
CA TYR A 139 -18.50 -5.60 2.05
C TYR A 139 -18.89 -4.23 1.47
N ILE A 140 -20.13 -4.09 1.00
CA ILE A 140 -20.64 -2.92 0.29
C ILE A 140 -21.26 -1.87 1.22
N GLU A 141 -21.57 -2.22 2.47
CA GLU A 141 -22.19 -1.34 3.46
C GLU A 141 -21.54 0.06 3.44
N PRO A 142 -22.31 1.12 3.11
CA PRO A 142 -21.74 2.40 2.72
C PRO A 142 -21.06 3.18 3.86
N GLU A 143 -21.38 2.85 5.12
CA GLU A 143 -20.85 3.55 6.31
C GLU A 143 -19.95 2.67 7.18
N THR A 144 -20.28 1.39 7.31
CA THR A 144 -19.59 0.43 8.20
C THR A 144 -18.91 -0.70 7.44
N GLY A 145 -19.12 -0.77 6.13
CA GLY A 145 -18.61 -1.85 5.30
C GLY A 145 -17.10 -1.76 5.13
N ILE A 146 -16.52 -2.90 4.78
CA ILE A 146 -15.07 -3.03 4.59
C ILE A 146 -14.56 -2.02 3.55
N LEU A 147 -15.33 -1.77 2.48
CA LEU A 147 -14.99 -0.76 1.47
C LEU A 147 -14.98 0.68 2.03
N ALA A 148 -15.93 1.02 2.90
CA ALA A 148 -16.00 2.36 3.49
C ALA A 148 -14.80 2.61 4.42
N VAL A 149 -14.46 1.63 5.26
CA VAL A 149 -13.28 1.67 6.14
C VAL A 149 -11.98 1.75 5.33
N LEU A 150 -11.89 1.02 4.22
CA LEU A 150 -10.74 1.08 3.31
C LEU A 150 -10.55 2.49 2.74
N ARG A 151 -11.62 3.10 2.24
CA ARG A 151 -11.58 4.48 1.70
C ARG A 151 -11.20 5.51 2.76
N GLU A 152 -11.73 5.38 3.98
CA GLU A 152 -11.37 6.27 5.09
C GLU A 152 -9.87 6.14 5.42
N ASN A 153 -9.35 4.92 5.47
CA ASN A 153 -7.92 4.68 5.72
C ASN A 153 -7.04 5.22 4.58
N GLU A 154 -7.45 5.03 3.32
CA GLU A 154 -6.75 5.63 2.17
C GLU A 154 -6.71 7.16 2.29
N SER A 155 -7.81 7.80 2.67
CA SER A 155 -7.85 9.25 2.90
C SER A 155 -6.88 9.67 3.99
N LYS A 156 -6.87 8.99 5.13
CA LYS A 156 -5.94 9.27 6.25
C LYS A 156 -4.48 9.08 5.84
N ILE A 157 -4.17 8.06 5.05
CA ILE A 157 -2.81 7.82 4.54
C ILE A 157 -2.37 8.98 3.65
N CYS A 158 -3.24 9.46 2.76
CA CYS A 158 -2.95 10.64 1.95
C CYS A 158 -2.70 11.88 2.81
N GLU A 159 -3.55 12.14 3.82
CA GLU A 159 -3.35 13.26 4.75
C GLU A 159 -2.02 13.18 5.51
N TYR A 160 -1.64 11.99 5.98
CA TYR A 160 -0.35 11.81 6.64
C TYR A 160 0.83 11.98 5.70
N HIS A 161 0.69 11.55 4.45
CA HIS A 161 1.71 11.74 3.44
C HIS A 161 1.93 13.24 3.13
N ASP A 162 0.85 14.02 3.04
CA ASP A 162 0.96 15.46 2.84
C ASP A 162 1.59 16.17 4.04
N LYS A 163 1.21 15.79 5.27
CA LYS A 163 1.87 16.29 6.50
C LYS A 163 3.36 15.94 6.57
N LEU A 164 3.75 14.76 6.08
CA LEU A 164 5.16 14.38 6.00
C LEU A 164 5.91 15.27 5.01
N LYS A 165 5.33 15.58 3.85
CA LYS A 165 5.94 16.53 2.90
C LYS A 165 6.11 17.92 3.52
N GLU A 166 5.09 18.42 4.22
CA GLU A 166 5.19 19.70 4.92
C GLU A 166 6.31 19.70 5.97
N PHE A 167 6.45 18.59 6.71
CA PHE A 167 7.52 18.42 7.68
C PHE A 167 8.90 18.39 7.02
N ASP A 168 9.07 17.63 5.94
CA ASP A 168 10.33 17.56 5.19
C ASP A 168 10.72 18.94 4.64
N GLN A 169 9.74 19.69 4.10
CA GLN A 169 9.95 21.04 3.61
C GLN A 169 10.38 21.99 4.74
N ALA A 170 9.70 21.95 5.88
CA ALA A 170 10.09 22.74 7.06
C ALA A 170 11.49 22.37 7.57
N GLN A 171 11.87 21.09 7.47
CA GLN A 171 13.21 20.64 7.84
C GLN A 171 14.28 21.19 6.89
N ILE A 172 14.02 21.21 5.58
CA ILE A 172 14.91 21.83 4.58
C ILE A 172 15.08 23.31 4.88
N GLU A 173 13.99 24.05 5.09
CA GLU A 173 14.02 25.50 5.40
C GLU A 173 14.79 25.80 6.68
N MET A 174 14.64 24.95 7.70
CA MET A 174 15.41 25.07 8.95
C MET A 174 16.90 24.87 8.68
N TYR A 175 17.31 23.87 7.89
CA TYR A 175 18.71 23.65 7.58
C TYR A 175 19.31 24.75 6.71
N GLU A 176 18.57 25.27 5.73
CA GLU A 176 18.97 26.44 4.94
C GLU A 176 19.18 27.66 5.85
N SER A 177 18.24 27.92 6.76
CA SER A 177 18.34 29.02 7.74
C SER A 177 19.55 28.85 8.66
N LEU A 178 19.78 27.63 9.16
CA LEU A 178 20.97 27.32 9.98
C LEU A 178 22.26 27.47 9.18
N GLN A 179 22.25 27.13 7.89
CA GLN A 179 23.40 27.33 7.01
C GLN A 179 23.69 28.82 6.79
N GLU A 180 22.68 29.66 6.61
CA GLU A 180 22.87 31.12 6.52
C GLU A 180 23.46 31.72 7.80
N LEU A 181 23.05 31.20 8.96
CA LEU A 181 23.57 31.58 10.27
C LEU A 181 24.93 30.95 10.59
N SER A 182 25.35 29.93 9.84
CA SER A 182 26.66 29.31 10.02
C SER A 182 27.78 30.31 9.73
N LYS A 183 28.95 30.09 10.35
CA LYS A 183 30.15 30.88 10.08
C LYS A 183 30.45 31.00 8.58
N SER A 184 30.27 29.92 7.82
CA SER A 184 30.44 29.91 6.36
C SER A 184 29.40 30.77 5.63
N GLY A 185 28.12 30.65 5.98
CA GLY A 185 27.04 31.43 5.36
C GLY A 185 27.17 32.92 5.65
N ILE A 186 27.45 33.29 6.90
CA ILE A 186 27.74 34.67 7.29
C ILE A 186 28.94 35.22 6.51
N LEU A 187 30.03 34.44 6.38
CA LEU A 187 31.19 34.85 5.60
C LEU A 187 30.85 35.09 4.12
N GLU A 188 30.03 34.24 3.52
CA GLU A 188 29.59 34.38 2.14
C GLU A 188 28.73 35.63 1.94
N ILE A 189 27.79 35.92 2.86
CA ILE A 189 26.97 37.14 2.85
C ILE A 189 27.86 38.39 2.89
N TYR A 190 28.82 38.45 3.81
CA TYR A 190 29.72 39.60 3.90
C TYR A 190 30.66 39.70 2.70
N GLN A 191 31.14 38.58 2.14
CA GLN A 191 31.93 38.58 0.91
C GLN A 191 31.13 39.10 -0.29
N LYS A 192 29.86 38.70 -0.42
CA LYS A 192 28.95 39.21 -1.44
C LYS A 192 28.74 40.72 -1.29
N ARG A 193 28.48 41.20 -0.07
CA ARG A 193 28.36 42.66 0.21
C ARG A 193 29.64 43.43 -0.10
N ILE A 194 30.83 42.86 0.15
CA ILE A 194 32.11 43.46 -0.24
C ILE A 194 32.18 43.60 -1.77
N HIS A 195 31.80 42.55 -2.50
CA HIS A 195 31.80 42.57 -3.96
C HIS A 195 30.79 43.57 -4.54
N ASP A 196 29.58 43.65 -3.97
CA ASP A 196 28.55 44.59 -4.38
C ASP A 196 28.97 46.04 -4.09
N ASN A 197 29.50 46.33 -2.90
CA ASN A 197 30.04 47.66 -2.57
C ASN A 197 31.21 48.05 -3.50
N GLU A 198 32.09 47.11 -3.85
CA GLU A 198 33.20 47.36 -4.79
C GLU A 198 32.66 47.69 -6.18
N ARG A 199 31.65 46.94 -6.66
CA ARG A 199 30.98 47.21 -7.92
C ARG A 199 30.30 48.58 -7.92
N GLU A 200 29.65 48.94 -6.82
CA GLU A 200 28.98 50.24 -6.65
C GLU A 200 29.98 51.39 -6.65
N CYS A 201 31.09 51.27 -5.92
CA CYS A 201 32.22 52.21 -5.99
C CYS A 201 32.74 52.37 -7.42
N GLN A 202 32.94 51.26 -8.15
CA GLN A 202 33.39 51.30 -9.55
C GLN A 202 32.37 51.96 -10.47
N ASN A 203 31.07 51.74 -10.24
CA ASN A 203 30.01 52.39 -11.00
C ASN A 203 29.97 53.90 -10.75
N ILE A 204 30.19 54.35 -9.51
CA ILE A 204 30.29 55.76 -9.16
C ILE A 204 31.47 56.40 -9.88
N LEU A 205 32.66 55.77 -9.85
CA LEU A 205 33.83 56.26 -10.56
C LEU A 205 33.64 56.30 -12.09
N LYS A 206 32.95 55.31 -12.66
CA LYS A 206 32.60 55.29 -14.10
C LYS A 206 31.60 56.38 -14.51
N LYS A 207 30.80 56.91 -13.58
CA LYS A 207 29.92 58.06 -13.85
C LYS A 207 30.73 59.35 -14.00
N ILE A 208 31.81 59.50 -13.23
CA ILE A 208 32.73 60.65 -13.31
C ILE A 208 33.41 60.71 -14.69
N ASP A 209 33.89 59.58 -15.20
CA ASP A 209 34.60 59.49 -16.50
C ASP A 209 33.73 59.88 -17.71
N LYS A 210 32.41 60.04 -17.54
CA LYS A 210 31.48 60.40 -18.62
C LYS A 210 30.99 61.86 -18.57
N ASP A 211 31.12 62.54 -17.43
CA ASP A 211 30.65 63.92 -17.24
C ASP A 211 31.83 64.89 -17.31
N GLU A 212 32.02 65.53 -18.47
CA GLU A 212 33.25 66.28 -18.77
C GLU A 212 33.43 67.59 -17.98
N LYS A 213 32.45 68.03 -17.18
CA LYS A 213 32.57 69.14 -16.20
C LYS A 213 31.59 68.99 -15.03
N LEU A 214 31.98 68.27 -13.99
CA LEU A 214 31.25 68.25 -12.72
C LEU A 214 31.31 69.64 -12.04
N THR A 215 30.16 70.11 -11.54
CA THR A 215 30.14 71.28 -10.64
C THR A 215 30.61 70.88 -9.24
N ASP A 216 31.12 71.85 -8.47
CA ASP A 216 31.62 71.60 -7.10
C ASP A 216 30.59 70.89 -6.19
N SER A 217 29.30 71.19 -6.36
CA SER A 217 28.22 70.54 -5.61
C SER A 217 28.05 69.07 -5.99
N GLN A 218 28.13 68.73 -7.29
CA GLN A 218 28.01 67.35 -7.76
C GLN A 218 29.26 66.54 -7.39
N LEU A 219 30.44 67.19 -7.40
CA LEU A 219 31.67 66.57 -6.94
C LEU A 219 31.61 66.23 -5.45
N GLN A 220 31.10 67.15 -4.61
CA GLN A 220 30.94 66.89 -3.18
C GLN A 220 29.94 65.77 -2.88
N GLU A 221 28.80 65.74 -3.57
CA GLU A 221 27.79 64.68 -3.43
C GLU A 221 28.38 63.31 -3.82
N LEU A 222 29.11 63.25 -4.94
CA LEU A 222 29.73 62.03 -5.42
C LEU A 222 30.85 61.53 -4.51
N LEU A 223 31.69 62.44 -3.99
CA LEU A 223 32.72 62.10 -3.00
C LEU A 223 32.09 61.59 -1.69
N SER A 224 30.96 62.17 -1.27
CA SER A 224 30.22 61.72 -0.10
C SER A 224 29.62 60.33 -0.32
N GLU A 225 29.00 60.09 -1.47
CA GLU A 225 28.42 58.78 -1.84
C GLU A 225 29.51 57.70 -1.93
N TYR A 226 30.61 57.99 -2.62
CA TYR A 226 31.77 57.10 -2.73
C TYR A 226 32.38 56.83 -1.35
N GLY A 227 32.58 57.86 -0.54
CA GLY A 227 33.14 57.75 0.81
C GLY A 227 32.31 56.84 1.71
N HIS A 228 30.99 57.01 1.69
CA HIS A 228 30.05 56.18 2.47
C HIS A 228 30.07 54.70 2.05
N ILE A 229 30.07 54.43 0.75
CA ILE A 229 30.10 53.03 0.26
C ILE A 229 31.48 52.41 0.53
N ARG A 230 32.55 53.19 0.41
CA ARG A 230 33.92 52.73 0.70
C ARG A 230 34.12 52.44 2.18
N GLU A 231 33.54 53.25 3.06
CA GLU A 231 33.49 52.98 4.50
C GLU A 231 32.79 51.64 4.78
N LYS A 232 31.60 51.42 4.21
CA LYS A 232 30.89 50.14 4.33
C LYS A 232 31.72 48.96 3.80
N TRP A 233 32.45 49.15 2.70
CA TRP A 233 33.37 48.13 2.16
C TRP A 233 34.48 47.78 3.16
N HIS A 234 35.11 48.78 3.79
CA HIS A 234 36.15 48.56 4.80
C HIS A 234 35.59 47.87 6.05
N LEU A 235 34.41 48.30 6.52
CA LEU A 235 33.73 47.67 7.65
C LEU A 235 33.41 46.19 7.38
N ASN A 236 32.87 45.86 6.20
CA ASN A 236 32.60 44.47 5.82
C ASN A 236 33.89 43.62 5.74
N ASN A 237 35.00 44.18 5.25
CA ASN A 237 36.30 43.48 5.25
C ASN A 237 36.82 43.22 6.67
N LEU A 238 36.65 44.18 7.59
CA LEU A 238 36.99 44.01 9.00
C LEU A 238 36.16 42.90 9.65
N TYR A 239 34.85 42.81 9.34
CA TYR A 239 34.00 41.72 9.81
C TYR A 239 34.46 40.36 9.29
N VAL A 240 34.74 40.23 7.98
CA VAL A 240 35.26 38.97 7.40
C VAL A 240 36.59 38.56 8.03
N SER A 241 37.52 39.50 8.22
CA SER A 241 38.81 39.26 8.89
C SER A 241 38.64 38.81 10.34
N SER A 242 37.71 39.45 11.07
CA SER A 242 37.42 39.14 12.48
C SER A 242 36.76 37.77 12.65
N ILE A 243 35.86 37.39 11.73
CA ILE A 243 35.22 36.07 11.70
C ILE A 243 36.26 34.99 11.35
N ARG A 244 37.09 35.21 10.33
CA ARG A 244 38.16 34.25 9.93
C ARG A 244 39.18 34.03 11.05
N SER A 245 39.57 35.10 11.75
CA SER A 245 40.53 35.03 12.87
C SER A 245 39.95 34.53 14.19
N GLY A 246 38.64 34.26 14.27
CA GLY A 246 37.99 33.75 15.48
C GLY A 246 37.92 34.73 16.64
N LYS A 247 38.11 36.03 16.37
CA LYS A 247 38.06 37.11 17.38
C LYS A 247 36.63 37.40 17.85
N ILE A 248 35.62 37.02 17.07
CA ILE A 248 34.21 37.06 17.46
C ILE A 248 33.87 35.69 18.07
N LYS A 249 33.68 35.64 19.39
CA LYS A 249 33.23 34.44 20.11
C LYS A 249 31.72 34.52 20.31
N GLY A 250 30.99 33.52 19.82
CA GLY A 250 29.53 33.43 19.97
C GLY A 250 28.73 33.22 18.67
N LEU A 251 29.42 32.98 17.54
CA LEU A 251 28.87 32.41 16.31
C LEU A 251 29.43 31.00 16.12
#